data_AF-A0A4D6HBN8-F1
#
_entry.id   AF-A0A4D6HBN8-F1
#
_cell.length_a   1.000
_cell.length_b   1.000
_cell.length_c   1.000
_cell.angle_alpha   90.00
_cell.angle_beta   90.00
_cell.angle_gamma   90.00
#
_symmetry.space_group_name_H-M   'P 1'
#
loop_
_entity.id
_entity.type
_entity.pdbx_description
1 polymer ?
#
loop_
_entity_poly.entity_id
_entity_poly.type
_entity_poly.pdbx_seq_one_letter_code
_entity_poly.pdbx_strand_id
1 'polypeptide(L)'
;MLIFAFDRDWTVDVNPHPHHEAVPLEWVRHLAHETDHAVYAIGNQELTEEAAIPGVVDIVGRHPDHWDEWLGSKQPDGYYEQFPLRRERLSLIADLHPDADGYIVIDDLDLSDVEGWQHYHAWDFVPAVRQGDIDPDLPWAGEPVADGGMPTIAGIIPSGADHLRRFLREQDRTPAFEITSLDDGVERTWLCWDVEPLLGSYGRAVAPQLRCTPLDPAAESFSVAADSVEKLSVVRPSPDQFLAPAETQAEEAIALARLAAVNPDAVPVSAILTLLDQPDEDAARDRDALTALQRVAATRPDECLPAIPILKSILTSDSEHGTAAALATLGHIGEEDAADIAPLADSIAPYLDAEDETIRREAAHCIAAIAAEYPDDVAETQMELVEIVRDGGAALGHAVDALVQISEEFPLALEPAVLPLGEVLRDSSVATRVRIQATLAFRNLATEKLTLAVDVMDDVAAVFDADDYRLRNNALALTFDFAEYQADLVKPYVDDIAAFLTEDDAYTRTNASGTLARVAGDFPDAVAHLTPTVIDCLSDDDHRVRENACWALGYLQASEAEAALKDRLDDPADDVRDKAAWALSEIHPL
;
A
#
# COMPACT_ATOMS: atom_id res chain seq x y z
N MET A 1 -29.96 7.71 -35.10
CA MET A 1 -28.59 7.94 -34.61
C MET A 1 -28.64 8.64 -33.25
N LEU A 2 -28.09 8.00 -32.22
CA LEU A 2 -27.76 8.64 -30.93
C LEU A 2 -26.46 9.45 -31.02
N ILE A 3 -26.35 10.46 -30.16
CA ILE A 3 -25.15 11.28 -29.98
C ILE A 3 -24.56 11.00 -28.59
N PHE A 4 -23.28 10.65 -28.55
CA PHE A 4 -22.55 10.39 -27.33
C PHE A 4 -21.52 11.48 -27.05
N ALA A 5 -21.42 11.88 -25.79
CA ALA A 5 -20.40 12.79 -25.30
C ALA A 5 -19.70 12.14 -24.09
N PHE A 6 -18.39 11.93 -24.18
CA PHE A 6 -17.60 11.27 -23.15
C PHE A 6 -16.64 12.25 -22.48
N ASP A 7 -16.56 12.18 -21.17
CA ASP A 7 -15.32 12.50 -20.48
C ASP A 7 -14.31 11.36 -20.55
N ARG A 8 -13.03 11.69 -20.35
CA ARG A 8 -11.96 10.72 -20.19
C ARG A 8 -11.74 10.34 -18.73
N ASP A 9 -11.57 11.35 -17.88
CA ASP A 9 -11.04 11.16 -16.54
C ASP A 9 -12.11 10.56 -15.64
N TRP A 10 -11.72 9.55 -14.89
CA TRP A 10 -12.60 8.72 -14.04
C TRP A 10 -13.79 8.09 -14.77
N THR A 11 -13.73 8.04 -16.10
CA THR A 11 -14.84 7.61 -16.95
C THR A 11 -14.44 6.46 -17.85
N VAL A 12 -13.30 6.56 -18.53
CA VAL A 12 -12.79 5.56 -19.48
C VAL A 12 -11.66 4.75 -18.85
N ASP A 13 -11.50 3.49 -19.22
CA ASP A 13 -10.52 2.55 -18.63
C ASP A 13 -9.03 2.97 -18.71
N VAL A 14 -8.68 3.88 -19.61
CA VAL A 14 -7.35 4.52 -19.66
C VAL A 14 -7.11 5.51 -18.52
N ASN A 15 -8.16 5.99 -17.86
CA ASN A 15 -8.09 6.75 -16.61
C ASN A 15 -9.35 6.49 -15.74
N PRO A 16 -9.45 5.30 -15.11
CA PRO A 16 -10.68 4.84 -14.47
C PRO A 16 -10.90 5.48 -13.10
N HIS A 17 -12.15 5.48 -12.63
CA HIS A 17 -12.46 5.82 -11.24
C HIS A 17 -11.86 4.76 -10.30
N PRO A 18 -11.29 5.11 -9.13
CA PRO A 18 -10.58 4.17 -8.26
C PRO A 18 -11.45 3.05 -7.68
N HIS A 19 -12.77 3.24 -7.64
CA HIS A 19 -13.71 2.33 -6.96
C HIS A 19 -14.88 1.86 -7.82
N HIS A 20 -14.96 2.26 -9.09
CA HIS A 20 -16.13 2.01 -9.93
C HIS A 20 -15.75 1.52 -11.32
N GLU A 21 -16.65 0.78 -11.97
CA GLU A 21 -16.45 0.26 -13.32
C GLU A 21 -16.34 1.43 -14.32
N ALA A 22 -15.31 1.37 -15.16
CA ALA A 22 -15.05 2.35 -16.21
C ALA A 22 -15.57 1.85 -17.57
N VAL A 23 -15.86 2.77 -18.48
CA VAL A 23 -16.19 2.44 -19.87
C VAL A 23 -14.92 1.99 -20.59
N PRO A 24 -14.90 0.81 -21.22
CA PRO A 24 -13.72 0.40 -21.99
C PRO A 24 -13.45 1.35 -23.15
N LEU A 25 -12.19 1.75 -23.39
CA LEU A 25 -11.83 2.64 -24.51
C LEU A 25 -12.27 2.04 -25.86
N GLU A 26 -12.21 0.71 -25.99
CA GLU A 26 -12.66 0.01 -27.20
C GLU A 26 -14.16 0.17 -27.44
N TRP A 27 -14.98 0.38 -26.40
CA TRP A 27 -16.40 0.66 -26.57
C TRP A 27 -16.61 2.04 -27.19
N VAL A 28 -15.87 3.04 -26.73
CA VAL A 28 -15.91 4.40 -27.27
C VAL A 28 -15.48 4.38 -28.75
N ARG A 29 -14.43 3.64 -29.09
CA ARG A 29 -13.96 3.47 -30.49
C ARG A 29 -14.98 2.76 -31.36
N HIS A 30 -15.57 1.66 -30.88
CA HIS A 30 -16.58 0.93 -31.64
C HIS A 30 -17.83 1.80 -31.89
N LEU A 31 -18.32 2.52 -30.88
CA LEU A 31 -19.40 3.51 -31.05
C LEU A 31 -19.03 4.55 -32.12
N ALA A 32 -17.81 5.07 -32.10
CA ALA A 32 -17.39 6.13 -33.02
C ALA A 32 -17.15 5.67 -34.47
N HIS A 33 -16.68 4.44 -34.66
CA HIS A 33 -16.10 4.01 -35.95
C HIS A 33 -16.79 2.79 -36.57
N GLU A 34 -17.54 2.03 -35.79
CA GLU A 34 -18.20 0.79 -36.22
C GLU A 34 -19.73 0.86 -36.14
N THR A 35 -20.28 1.96 -35.64
CA THR A 35 -21.72 2.24 -35.65
C THR A 35 -22.04 3.51 -36.42
N ASP A 36 -23.32 3.78 -36.64
CA ASP A 36 -23.78 5.03 -37.25
C ASP A 36 -23.86 6.18 -36.23
N HIS A 37 -23.42 6.01 -34.97
CA HIS A 37 -23.46 7.04 -33.93
C HIS A 37 -22.43 8.16 -34.11
N ALA A 38 -22.71 9.33 -33.55
CA ALA A 38 -21.71 10.39 -33.42
C ALA A 38 -21.19 10.43 -31.97
N VAL A 39 -19.87 10.50 -31.81
CA VAL A 39 -19.20 10.44 -30.50
C VAL A 39 -18.23 11.61 -30.37
N TYR A 40 -18.22 12.29 -29.22
CA TYR A 40 -17.42 13.49 -28.95
C TYR A 40 -16.69 13.41 -27.61
N ALA A 41 -15.48 13.97 -27.54
CA ALA A 41 -14.76 14.16 -26.28
C ALA A 41 -15.08 15.55 -25.69
N ILE A 42 -15.69 15.59 -24.50
CA ILE A 42 -16.18 16.83 -23.90
C ILE A 42 -15.38 17.33 -22.68
N GLY A 43 -14.42 16.58 -22.16
CA GLY A 43 -13.58 17.01 -21.03
C GLY A 43 -12.12 17.01 -21.36
N ASN A 44 -11.38 16.05 -20.78
CA ASN A 44 -9.96 15.89 -21.08
C ASN A 44 -9.76 15.48 -22.55
N GLN A 45 -9.02 16.31 -23.28
CA GLN A 45 -8.92 16.23 -24.73
C GLN A 45 -7.94 15.15 -25.21
N GLU A 46 -7.18 14.48 -24.33
CA GLU A 46 -6.38 13.30 -24.71
C GLU A 46 -7.25 12.19 -25.33
N LEU A 47 -8.52 12.08 -24.93
CA LEU A 47 -9.46 11.11 -25.48
C LEU A 47 -9.69 11.28 -26.99
N THR A 48 -9.49 12.49 -27.52
CA THR A 48 -9.58 12.73 -28.97
C THR A 48 -8.54 11.92 -29.75
N GLU A 49 -7.32 11.81 -29.21
CA GLU A 49 -6.24 11.03 -29.81
C GLU A 49 -6.40 9.54 -29.51
N GLU A 50 -6.76 9.20 -28.27
CA GLU A 50 -6.91 7.81 -27.83
C GLU A 50 -8.07 7.10 -28.55
N ALA A 51 -9.22 7.75 -28.73
CA ALA A 51 -10.39 7.18 -29.38
C ALA A 51 -10.55 7.61 -30.86
N ALA A 52 -9.70 8.52 -31.35
CA ALA A 52 -9.82 9.13 -32.68
C ALA A 52 -11.19 9.81 -32.91
N ILE A 53 -11.68 10.56 -31.92
CA ILE A 53 -12.99 11.25 -31.95
C ILE A 53 -12.84 12.78 -31.92
N PRO A 54 -13.81 13.56 -32.44
CA PRO A 54 -13.77 15.02 -32.40
C PRO A 54 -13.78 15.57 -30.96
N GLY A 55 -12.96 16.60 -30.72
CA GLY A 55 -12.86 17.31 -29.45
C GLY A 55 -13.58 18.66 -29.42
N VAL A 56 -13.34 19.44 -28.36
CA VAL A 56 -13.96 20.75 -28.13
C VAL A 56 -13.62 21.75 -29.25
N VAL A 57 -12.39 21.71 -29.75
CA VAL A 57 -11.97 22.58 -30.87
C VAL A 57 -12.73 22.22 -32.15
N ASP A 58 -12.96 20.93 -32.42
CA ASP A 58 -13.73 20.48 -33.58
C ASP A 58 -15.21 20.85 -33.46
N ILE A 59 -15.76 20.78 -32.24
CA ILE A 59 -17.15 21.17 -31.95
C ILE A 59 -17.32 22.65 -32.27
N VAL A 60 -16.55 23.53 -31.61
CA VAL A 60 -16.62 24.98 -31.84
C VAL A 60 -16.34 25.33 -33.30
N GLY A 61 -15.37 24.64 -33.91
CA GLY A 61 -15.00 24.81 -35.32
C GLY A 61 -16.10 24.51 -36.33
N ARG A 62 -17.20 23.87 -35.92
CA ARG A 62 -18.36 23.59 -36.78
C ARG A 62 -19.48 24.61 -36.64
N HIS A 63 -19.39 25.53 -35.66
CA HIS A 63 -20.33 26.65 -35.53
C HIS A 63 -19.81 27.89 -36.27
N PRO A 64 -20.67 28.62 -37.00
CA PRO A 64 -20.28 29.82 -37.74
C PRO A 64 -20.08 31.07 -36.86
N ASP A 65 -20.40 31.00 -35.57
CA ASP A 65 -20.25 32.10 -34.61
C ASP A 65 -18.76 32.41 -34.32
N HIS A 66 -18.47 33.58 -33.74
CA HIS A 66 -17.11 34.06 -33.52
C HIS A 66 -16.30 33.07 -32.64
N TRP A 67 -15.48 32.21 -33.25
CA TRP A 67 -14.64 31.23 -32.55
C TRP A 67 -13.77 31.88 -31.46
N ASP A 68 -13.41 33.16 -31.66
CA ASP A 68 -12.68 33.98 -30.69
C ASP A 68 -13.44 34.15 -29.36
N GLU A 69 -14.78 34.14 -29.37
CA GLU A 69 -15.59 34.25 -28.15
C GLU A 69 -15.55 32.97 -27.32
N TRP A 70 -15.46 31.80 -27.96
CA TRP A 70 -15.48 30.51 -27.29
C TRP A 70 -14.10 30.00 -26.88
N LEU A 71 -13.07 30.28 -27.70
CA LEU A 71 -11.72 29.75 -27.49
C LEU A 71 -10.70 30.85 -27.13
N GLY A 72 -11.01 32.12 -27.38
CA GLY A 72 -10.03 33.21 -27.26
C GLY A 72 -8.84 33.05 -28.23
N SER A 73 -7.71 33.68 -27.90
CA SER A 73 -6.53 33.61 -28.77
C SER A 73 -5.78 32.28 -28.61
N LYS A 74 -5.27 31.74 -29.73
CA LYS A 74 -4.36 30.59 -29.71
C LYS A 74 -2.97 31.02 -29.25
N GLN A 75 -2.47 30.39 -28.19
CA GLN A 75 -1.18 30.70 -27.56
C GLN A 75 -0.01 30.02 -28.31
N PRO A 76 1.25 30.49 -28.11
CA PRO A 76 2.43 29.96 -28.80
C PRO A 76 2.74 28.48 -28.52
N ASP A 77 2.25 27.95 -27.41
CA ASP A 77 2.35 26.54 -27.02
C ASP A 77 1.31 25.64 -27.71
N GLY A 78 0.37 26.24 -28.46
CA GLY A 78 -0.67 25.54 -29.21
C GLY A 78 -2.02 25.45 -28.48
N TYR A 79 -2.12 25.88 -27.22
CA TYR A 79 -3.36 25.86 -26.45
C TYR A 79 -4.22 27.12 -26.68
N TYR A 80 -5.51 27.03 -26.43
CA TYR A 80 -6.45 28.15 -26.50
C TYR A 80 -6.59 28.83 -25.12
N GLU A 81 -6.84 30.13 -25.11
CA GLU A 81 -6.96 30.94 -23.89
C GLU A 81 -8.10 30.46 -22.97
N GLN A 82 -9.17 29.97 -23.55
CA GLN A 82 -10.30 29.43 -22.82
C GLN A 82 -11.00 28.30 -23.59
N PHE A 83 -11.88 27.59 -22.90
CA PHE A 83 -12.79 26.62 -23.50
C PHE A 83 -14.20 26.84 -22.95
N PRO A 84 -15.26 26.56 -23.73
CA PRO A 84 -16.64 26.53 -23.22
C PRO A 84 -16.74 25.64 -21.98
N LEU A 85 -17.70 25.91 -21.10
CA LEU A 85 -18.02 25.04 -19.96
C LEU A 85 -18.58 23.69 -20.42
N ARG A 86 -18.52 22.66 -19.56
CA ARG A 86 -19.02 21.31 -19.87
C ARG A 86 -20.45 21.31 -20.44
N ARG A 87 -21.34 22.10 -19.82
CA ARG A 87 -22.76 22.25 -20.20
C ARG A 87 -22.94 23.00 -21.53
N GLU A 88 -22.08 23.98 -21.80
CA GLU A 88 -22.09 24.73 -23.07
C GLU A 88 -21.59 23.85 -24.22
N ARG A 89 -20.60 22.99 -23.99
CA ARG A 89 -20.13 22.00 -24.97
C ARG A 89 -21.26 21.07 -25.42
N LEU A 90 -22.06 20.57 -24.48
CA LEU A 90 -23.23 19.74 -24.79
C LEU A 90 -24.28 20.49 -25.61
N SER A 91 -24.51 21.77 -25.30
CA SER A 91 -25.44 22.60 -26.07
C SER A 91 -24.96 22.80 -27.51
N LEU A 92 -23.67 23.09 -27.70
CA LEU A 92 -23.05 23.20 -29.03
C LEU A 92 -23.15 21.88 -29.81
N ILE A 93 -22.89 20.74 -29.17
CA ILE A 93 -23.06 19.43 -29.82
C ILE A 93 -24.51 19.22 -30.25
N ALA A 94 -25.49 19.56 -29.40
CA ALA A 94 -26.91 19.42 -29.75
C ALA A 94 -27.31 20.28 -30.96
N ASP A 95 -26.78 21.49 -31.05
CA ASP A 95 -26.99 22.38 -32.20
C ASP A 95 -26.42 21.81 -33.51
N LEU A 96 -25.37 20.97 -33.46
CA LEU A 96 -24.81 20.30 -34.64
C LEU A 96 -25.65 19.12 -35.12
N HIS A 97 -26.49 18.54 -34.25
CA HIS A 97 -27.26 17.31 -34.54
C HIS A 97 -28.75 17.45 -34.22
N PRO A 98 -29.46 18.50 -34.69
CA PRO A 98 -30.83 18.80 -34.25
C PRO A 98 -31.85 17.67 -34.51
N ASP A 99 -31.55 16.76 -35.43
CA ASP A 99 -32.39 15.63 -35.82
C ASP A 99 -31.95 14.29 -35.17
N ALA A 100 -31.11 14.32 -34.12
CA ALA A 100 -30.69 13.11 -33.41
C ALA A 100 -31.86 12.42 -32.68
N ASP A 101 -31.80 11.09 -32.57
CA ASP A 101 -32.81 10.30 -31.85
C ASP A 101 -32.70 10.43 -30.33
N GLY A 102 -31.54 10.87 -29.84
CA GLY A 102 -31.25 11.06 -28.41
C GLY A 102 -29.81 11.51 -28.18
N TYR A 103 -29.59 12.09 -27.00
CA TYR A 103 -28.30 12.61 -26.56
C TYR A 103 -27.90 11.99 -25.23
N ILE A 104 -26.71 11.42 -25.17
CA ILE A 104 -26.21 10.68 -24.01
C ILE A 104 -24.86 11.26 -23.62
N VAL A 105 -24.72 11.68 -22.36
CA VAL A 105 -23.46 12.16 -21.81
C VAL A 105 -22.98 11.21 -20.72
N ILE A 106 -21.71 10.83 -20.81
CA ILE A 106 -21.02 9.98 -19.84
C ILE A 106 -19.91 10.80 -19.21
N ASP A 107 -20.07 11.13 -17.93
CA ASP A 107 -19.21 12.08 -17.22
C ASP A 107 -19.19 11.75 -15.71
N ASP A 108 -18.06 11.99 -15.06
CA ASP A 108 -17.93 11.88 -13.60
C ASP A 108 -18.69 13.01 -12.89
N LEU A 109 -18.78 14.19 -13.54
CA LEU A 109 -19.61 15.29 -13.05
C LEU A 109 -21.10 15.01 -13.28
N ASP A 110 -21.93 15.38 -12.31
CA ASP A 110 -23.38 15.39 -12.48
C ASP A 110 -23.79 16.46 -13.52
N LEU A 111 -24.32 15.98 -14.65
CA LEU A 111 -24.83 16.76 -15.77
C LEU A 111 -26.32 16.48 -16.03
N SER A 112 -27.02 15.87 -15.07
CA SER A 112 -28.46 15.58 -15.16
C SER A 112 -29.33 16.84 -15.27
N ASP A 113 -28.77 18.02 -14.98
CA ASP A 113 -29.42 19.32 -15.12
C ASP A 113 -29.46 19.85 -16.56
N VAL A 114 -28.73 19.22 -17.50
CA VAL A 114 -28.65 19.68 -18.89
C VAL A 114 -29.86 19.20 -19.68
N GLU A 115 -30.75 20.13 -20.04
CA GLU A 115 -32.00 19.83 -20.75
C GLU A 115 -31.75 19.11 -22.08
N GLY A 116 -32.45 17.99 -22.30
CA GLY A 116 -32.36 17.19 -23.53
C GLY A 116 -31.24 16.14 -23.55
N TRP A 117 -30.35 16.13 -22.55
CA TRP A 117 -29.28 15.14 -22.41
C TRP A 117 -29.62 14.13 -21.31
N GLN A 118 -29.39 12.85 -21.61
CA GLN A 118 -29.42 11.79 -20.61
C GLN A 118 -28.02 11.59 -20.05
N HIS A 119 -27.83 11.89 -18.78
CA HIS A 119 -26.55 11.71 -18.08
C HIS A 119 -26.41 10.30 -17.52
N TYR A 120 -25.19 9.77 -17.63
CA TYR A 120 -24.74 8.56 -16.97
C TYR A 120 -23.37 8.79 -16.34
N HIS A 121 -23.13 8.19 -15.19
CA HIS A 121 -21.78 7.86 -14.77
C HIS A 121 -21.32 6.57 -15.49
N ALA A 122 -20.01 6.33 -15.55
CA ALA A 122 -19.47 5.14 -16.22
C ALA A 122 -20.06 3.82 -15.68
N TRP A 123 -20.21 3.72 -14.37
CA TRP A 123 -20.76 2.54 -13.68
C TRP A 123 -22.26 2.34 -13.85
N ASP A 124 -22.99 3.35 -14.35
CA ASP A 124 -24.40 3.24 -14.71
C ASP A 124 -24.57 3.00 -16.22
N PHE A 125 -23.67 3.59 -17.03
CA PHE A 125 -23.65 3.45 -18.48
C PHE A 125 -23.35 2.03 -18.91
N VAL A 126 -22.29 1.42 -18.35
CA VAL A 126 -21.85 0.07 -18.74
C VAL A 126 -22.96 -0.97 -18.52
N PRO A 127 -23.65 -1.01 -17.35
CA PRO A 127 -24.81 -1.87 -17.16
C PRO A 127 -25.98 -1.56 -18.11
N ALA A 128 -26.26 -0.30 -18.42
CA ALA A 128 -27.36 0.08 -19.32
C ALA A 128 -27.12 -0.39 -20.76
N VAL A 129 -25.87 -0.27 -21.25
CA VAL A 129 -25.47 -0.82 -22.55
C VAL A 129 -25.62 -2.34 -22.55
N ARG A 130 -25.14 -3.03 -21.51
CA ARG A 130 -25.25 -4.49 -21.39
C ARG A 130 -26.70 -4.98 -21.36
N GLN A 131 -27.61 -4.21 -20.78
CA GLN A 131 -29.05 -4.51 -20.73
C GLN A 131 -29.77 -4.25 -22.06
N GLY A 132 -29.09 -3.60 -23.02
CA GLY A 132 -29.69 -3.17 -24.29
C GLY A 132 -30.61 -1.94 -24.15
N ASP A 133 -30.47 -1.19 -23.05
CA ASP A 133 -31.29 -0.01 -22.77
C ASP A 133 -30.86 1.22 -23.59
N ILE A 134 -29.61 1.23 -24.06
CA ILE A 134 -29.03 2.33 -24.84
C ILE A 134 -29.23 2.10 -26.34
N ASP A 135 -28.57 1.07 -26.87
CA ASP A 135 -28.78 0.57 -28.22
C ASP A 135 -28.69 -0.96 -28.17
N PRO A 136 -29.80 -1.68 -28.47
CA PRO A 136 -29.87 -3.13 -28.37
C PRO A 136 -29.08 -3.87 -29.46
N ASP A 137 -28.62 -3.17 -30.50
CA ASP A 137 -27.83 -3.75 -31.60
C ASP A 137 -26.32 -3.70 -31.31
N LEU A 138 -25.88 -3.07 -30.20
CA LEU A 138 -24.48 -3.08 -29.79
C LEU A 138 -24.01 -4.51 -29.46
N PRO A 139 -22.76 -4.87 -29.79
CA PRO A 139 -22.25 -6.22 -29.58
C PRO A 139 -22.22 -6.64 -28.11
N TRP A 140 -22.29 -5.68 -27.18
CA TRP A 140 -22.33 -5.90 -25.74
C TRP A 140 -23.75 -5.87 -25.16
N ALA A 141 -24.74 -5.42 -25.93
CA ALA A 141 -26.14 -5.48 -25.54
C ALA A 141 -26.58 -6.95 -25.54
N GLY A 142 -26.79 -7.49 -24.34
CA GLY A 142 -27.00 -8.92 -24.13
C GLY A 142 -25.71 -9.76 -24.13
N GLU A 143 -24.62 -9.26 -23.53
CA GLU A 143 -23.37 -10.02 -23.48
C GLU A 143 -23.55 -11.47 -23.03
N PRO A 144 -22.74 -12.37 -23.62
CA PRO A 144 -22.99 -13.79 -23.63
C PRO A 144 -22.76 -14.37 -22.24
N VAL A 145 -23.82 -14.96 -21.69
CA VAL A 145 -23.70 -16.01 -20.68
C VAL A 145 -22.79 -17.08 -21.28
N ALA A 146 -21.56 -17.18 -20.78
CA ALA A 146 -20.81 -18.41 -20.86
C ALA A 146 -21.65 -19.44 -20.07
N ASP A 147 -22.49 -20.17 -20.82
CA ASP A 147 -23.13 -21.47 -20.56
C ASP A 147 -23.60 -21.93 -19.15
N GLY A 148 -23.69 -21.04 -18.16
CA GLY A 148 -24.10 -21.34 -16.78
C GLY A 148 -24.89 -20.23 -16.06
N GLY A 149 -25.12 -19.08 -16.69
CA GLY A 149 -25.95 -17.99 -16.17
C GLY A 149 -25.22 -16.95 -15.32
N MET A 150 -23.89 -16.94 -15.30
CA MET A 150 -23.09 -16.13 -14.37
C MET A 150 -22.59 -14.81 -14.97
N PRO A 151 -22.58 -13.71 -14.22
CA PRO A 151 -21.93 -12.47 -14.65
C PRO A 151 -20.42 -12.71 -14.84
N THR A 152 -19.94 -12.54 -16.07
CA THR A 152 -18.51 -12.62 -16.40
C THR A 152 -17.85 -11.26 -16.15
N ILE A 153 -16.69 -11.23 -15.50
CA ILE A 153 -15.91 -10.00 -15.24
C ILE A 153 -14.94 -9.73 -16.40
N ALA A 154 -14.30 -10.79 -16.89
CA ALA A 154 -13.35 -10.77 -17.99
C ALA A 154 -13.32 -12.18 -18.62
N GLY A 155 -13.05 -12.29 -19.91
CA GLY A 155 -12.96 -13.60 -20.55
C GLY A 155 -12.14 -13.56 -21.83
N ILE A 156 -11.58 -14.72 -22.20
CA ILE A 156 -10.79 -14.89 -23.42
C ILE A 156 -11.23 -16.13 -24.19
N ILE A 157 -11.05 -16.06 -25.50
CA ILE A 157 -10.94 -17.23 -26.38
C ILE A 157 -9.44 -17.43 -26.62
N PRO A 158 -8.81 -18.46 -26.04
CA PRO A 158 -7.37 -18.65 -26.13
C PRO A 158 -6.90 -18.84 -27.57
N SER A 159 -5.89 -18.05 -27.98
CA SER A 159 -5.17 -18.27 -29.25
C SER A 159 -3.97 -19.22 -29.08
N GLY A 160 -3.73 -19.72 -27.87
CA GLY A 160 -2.64 -20.61 -27.50
C GLY A 160 -2.25 -20.52 -26.02
N ALA A 161 -1.37 -21.41 -25.58
CA ALA A 161 -0.99 -21.54 -24.16
C ALA A 161 -0.33 -20.29 -23.55
N ASP A 162 0.41 -19.50 -24.34
CA ASP A 162 1.04 -18.27 -23.85
C ASP A 162 0.00 -17.17 -23.58
N HIS A 163 -1.06 -17.11 -24.39
CA HIS A 163 -2.17 -16.17 -24.17
C HIS A 163 -2.93 -16.53 -22.89
N LEU A 164 -3.23 -17.82 -22.67
CA LEU A 164 -3.82 -18.31 -21.41
C LEU A 164 -2.97 -17.96 -20.19
N ARG A 165 -1.66 -18.23 -20.26
CA ARG A 165 -0.75 -17.93 -19.15
C ARG A 165 -0.67 -16.44 -18.84
N ARG A 166 -0.66 -15.61 -19.88
CA ARG A 166 -0.68 -14.16 -19.71
C ARG A 166 -1.97 -13.71 -19.03
N PHE A 167 -3.13 -14.18 -19.53
CA PHE A 167 -4.42 -13.86 -18.94
C PHE A 167 -4.48 -14.29 -17.48
N LEU A 168 -4.14 -15.54 -17.15
CA LEU A 168 -4.13 -16.02 -15.76
C LEU A 168 -3.21 -15.19 -14.84
N ARG A 169 -2.04 -14.75 -15.31
CA ARG A 169 -1.17 -13.86 -14.53
C ARG A 169 -1.76 -12.46 -14.31
N GLU A 170 -2.52 -11.96 -15.27
CA GLU A 170 -3.23 -10.67 -15.14
C GLU A 170 -4.42 -10.80 -14.16
N GLN A 171 -4.84 -12.02 -13.81
CA GLN A 171 -6.00 -12.34 -12.96
C GLN A 171 -5.61 -12.86 -11.55
N ASP A 172 -4.46 -12.48 -10.99
CA ASP A 172 -3.87 -13.03 -9.74
C ASP A 172 -4.77 -12.93 -8.45
N ARG A 173 -5.93 -12.26 -8.52
CA ARG A 173 -6.90 -12.11 -7.42
C ARG A 173 -8.36 -12.32 -7.83
N THR A 174 -8.61 -13.23 -8.76
CA THR A 174 -9.97 -13.46 -9.27
C THR A 174 -10.82 -14.41 -8.41
N PRO A 175 -12.15 -14.22 -8.37
CA PRO A 175 -13.03 -14.96 -7.46
C PRO A 175 -13.25 -16.44 -7.83
N ALA A 176 -13.25 -16.75 -9.13
CA ALA A 176 -13.32 -18.10 -9.69
C ALA A 176 -13.19 -18.01 -11.22
N PHE A 177 -13.12 -19.17 -11.86
CA PHE A 177 -13.10 -19.32 -13.31
C PHE A 177 -14.21 -20.23 -13.80
N GLU A 178 -14.72 -19.93 -14.98
CA GLU A 178 -15.46 -20.89 -15.78
C GLU A 178 -14.61 -21.25 -16.99
N ILE A 179 -14.33 -22.54 -17.13
CA ILE A 179 -13.46 -23.06 -18.18
C ILE A 179 -14.23 -24.01 -19.08
N THR A 180 -14.20 -23.74 -20.37
CA THR A 180 -14.78 -24.58 -21.41
C THR A 180 -13.65 -25.23 -22.19
N SER A 181 -13.64 -26.57 -22.25
CA SER A 181 -12.62 -27.31 -22.99
C SER A 181 -13.21 -28.48 -23.79
N LEU A 182 -12.53 -28.83 -24.89
CA LEU A 182 -12.83 -30.00 -25.69
C LEU A 182 -12.18 -31.25 -25.08
N ASP A 183 -13.02 -32.21 -24.65
CA ASP A 183 -12.62 -33.54 -24.22
C ASP A 183 -13.16 -34.57 -25.21
N ASP A 184 -12.26 -35.22 -25.97
CA ASP A 184 -12.60 -36.16 -27.06
C ASP A 184 -13.62 -35.61 -28.08
N GLY A 185 -13.58 -34.30 -28.35
CA GLY A 185 -14.47 -33.62 -29.29
C GLY A 185 -15.85 -33.26 -28.70
N VAL A 186 -16.05 -33.46 -27.40
CA VAL A 186 -17.21 -32.99 -26.66
C VAL A 186 -16.81 -31.77 -25.85
N GLU A 187 -17.49 -30.66 -26.07
CA GLU A 187 -17.33 -29.45 -25.27
C GLU A 187 -17.90 -29.67 -23.87
N ARG A 188 -17.10 -29.35 -22.86
CA ARG A 188 -17.50 -29.43 -21.46
C ARG A 188 -17.06 -28.16 -20.75
N THR A 189 -17.91 -27.74 -19.83
CA THR A 189 -17.67 -26.55 -19.02
C THR A 189 -17.68 -26.89 -17.54
N TRP A 190 -16.74 -26.30 -16.82
CA TRP A 190 -16.59 -26.46 -15.39
C TRP A 190 -16.46 -25.11 -14.71
N LEU A 191 -17.08 -25.02 -13.54
CA LEU A 191 -16.86 -23.94 -12.60
C LEU A 191 -15.72 -24.33 -11.66
N CYS A 192 -14.64 -23.57 -11.71
CA CYS A 192 -13.41 -23.83 -10.98
C CYS A 192 -13.13 -22.70 -9.99
N TRP A 193 -12.85 -23.07 -8.74
CA TRP A 193 -12.30 -22.17 -7.74
C TRP A 193 -10.97 -21.59 -8.21
N ASP A 194 -10.14 -22.42 -8.84
CA ASP A 194 -8.79 -22.07 -9.23
C ASP A 194 -8.36 -22.79 -10.53
N VAL A 195 -7.56 -22.11 -11.34
CA VAL A 195 -7.01 -22.61 -12.61
C VAL A 195 -5.56 -22.16 -12.74
N GLU A 196 -4.62 -23.10 -12.60
CA GLU A 196 -3.19 -22.81 -12.62
C GLU A 196 -2.46 -23.52 -13.76
N PRO A 197 -1.50 -22.87 -14.44
CA PRO A 197 -0.66 -23.54 -15.41
C PRO A 197 0.32 -24.52 -14.74
N LEU A 198 0.29 -25.79 -15.14
CA LEU A 198 1.27 -26.77 -14.70
C LEU A 198 2.63 -26.53 -15.37
N LEU A 199 3.68 -26.38 -14.56
CA LEU A 199 5.05 -26.33 -15.04
C LEU A 199 5.46 -27.70 -15.56
N GLY A 200 5.59 -27.82 -16.89
CA GLY A 200 6.07 -29.04 -17.53
C GLY A 200 7.51 -29.36 -17.13
N SER A 201 7.82 -30.64 -16.95
CA SER A 201 9.21 -31.08 -16.82
C SER A 201 9.97 -30.77 -18.10
N TYR A 202 11.02 -29.93 -18.00
CA TYR A 202 11.92 -29.64 -19.11
C TYR A 202 12.45 -30.95 -19.71
N GLY A 203 11.96 -31.33 -20.90
CA GLY A 203 12.50 -32.47 -21.65
C GLY A 203 11.51 -33.45 -22.30
N ARG A 204 10.18 -33.30 -22.14
CA ARG A 204 9.20 -34.06 -22.94
C ARG A 204 8.25 -33.15 -23.72
N ALA A 205 7.95 -33.55 -24.95
CA ALA A 205 6.96 -32.91 -25.84
C ALA A 205 5.53 -33.21 -25.36
N VAL A 206 5.18 -32.80 -24.14
CA VAL A 206 3.80 -32.83 -23.64
C VAL A 206 3.23 -31.43 -23.82
N ALA A 207 2.01 -31.34 -24.36
CA ALA A 207 1.30 -30.08 -24.49
C ALA A 207 1.17 -29.41 -23.11
N PRO A 208 1.28 -28.07 -23.00
CA PRO A 208 1.08 -27.36 -21.73
C PRO A 208 -0.27 -27.74 -21.13
N GLN A 209 -0.31 -27.97 -19.82
CA GLN A 209 -1.53 -28.36 -19.09
C GLN A 209 -1.91 -27.27 -18.10
N LEU A 210 -3.21 -27.13 -17.83
CA LEU A 210 -3.76 -26.36 -16.73
C LEU A 210 -4.29 -27.34 -15.68
N ARG A 211 -4.01 -27.09 -14.40
CA ARG A 211 -4.66 -27.76 -13.27
C ARG A 211 -5.90 -26.95 -12.91
N CYS A 212 -7.05 -27.59 -12.97
CA CYS A 212 -8.34 -27.01 -12.65
C CYS A 212 -8.83 -27.60 -11.34
N THR A 213 -9.09 -26.72 -10.36
CA THR A 213 -9.66 -27.07 -9.07
C THR A 213 -11.14 -26.69 -9.10
N PRO A 214 -12.09 -27.66 -9.13
CA PRO A 214 -13.52 -27.38 -9.13
C PRO A 214 -13.95 -26.48 -7.98
N LEU A 215 -15.01 -25.68 -8.19
CA LEU A 215 -15.64 -24.91 -7.10
C LEU A 215 -16.27 -25.85 -6.07
N ASP A 216 -16.90 -26.93 -6.54
CA ASP A 216 -17.42 -28.01 -5.71
C ASP A 216 -16.28 -28.64 -4.86
N PRO A 217 -16.37 -28.61 -3.51
CA PRO A 217 -15.37 -29.19 -2.63
C PRO A 217 -15.28 -30.72 -2.71
N ALA A 218 -16.32 -31.43 -3.15
CA ALA A 218 -16.32 -32.88 -3.28
C ALA A 218 -15.64 -33.36 -4.58
N ALA A 219 -15.47 -32.47 -5.56
CA ALA A 219 -14.94 -32.81 -6.87
C ALA A 219 -13.39 -32.78 -6.89
N GLU A 220 -12.78 -33.84 -7.44
CA GLU A 220 -11.33 -33.93 -7.59
C GLU A 220 -10.79 -32.91 -8.61
N SER A 221 -9.59 -32.39 -8.34
CA SER A 221 -8.88 -31.57 -9.32
C SER A 221 -8.52 -32.38 -10.55
N PHE A 222 -8.61 -31.76 -11.72
CA PHE A 222 -8.32 -32.38 -13.00
C PHE A 222 -7.39 -31.50 -13.84
N SER A 223 -6.88 -32.05 -14.94
CA SER A 223 -6.01 -31.31 -15.86
C SER A 223 -6.65 -31.22 -17.23
N VAL A 224 -6.53 -30.05 -17.86
CA VAL A 224 -6.91 -29.82 -19.25
C VAL A 224 -5.69 -29.39 -20.07
N ALA A 225 -5.65 -29.81 -21.33
CA ALA A 225 -4.62 -29.34 -22.24
C ALA A 225 -4.89 -27.88 -22.60
N ALA A 226 -3.87 -27.02 -22.56
CA ALA A 226 -4.06 -25.59 -22.79
C ALA A 226 -4.54 -25.29 -24.22
N ASP A 227 -4.27 -26.18 -25.18
CA ASP A 227 -4.74 -26.11 -26.57
C ASP A 227 -6.15 -26.66 -26.76
N SER A 228 -6.73 -27.34 -25.77
CA SER A 228 -8.12 -27.80 -25.79
C SER A 228 -9.08 -26.82 -25.12
N VAL A 229 -8.60 -25.70 -24.56
CA VAL A 229 -9.43 -24.68 -23.92
C VAL A 229 -10.03 -23.78 -24.99
N GLU A 230 -11.35 -23.85 -25.13
CA GLU A 230 -12.12 -23.04 -26.09
C GLU A 230 -12.47 -21.67 -25.50
N LYS A 231 -12.76 -21.63 -24.19
CA LYS A 231 -13.11 -20.40 -23.48
C LYS A 231 -12.62 -20.46 -22.03
N LEU A 232 -12.13 -19.33 -21.54
CA LEU A 232 -11.83 -19.13 -20.13
C LEU A 232 -12.41 -17.80 -19.69
N SER A 233 -13.26 -17.83 -18.67
CA SER A 233 -13.98 -16.67 -18.14
C SER A 233 -13.70 -16.53 -16.65
N VAL A 234 -13.54 -15.30 -16.18
CA VAL A 234 -13.54 -14.95 -14.77
C VAL A 234 -14.97 -14.72 -14.33
N VAL A 235 -15.39 -15.41 -13.26
CA VAL A 235 -16.77 -15.37 -12.77
C VAL A 235 -16.80 -15.02 -11.27
N ARG A 236 -17.93 -14.47 -10.80
CA ARG A 236 -18.19 -14.21 -9.37
C ARG A 236 -19.26 -15.17 -8.84
N PRO A 237 -18.88 -16.30 -8.23
CA PRO A 237 -19.86 -17.16 -7.58
C PRO A 237 -20.45 -16.46 -6.35
N SER A 238 -21.74 -16.69 -6.09
CA SER A 238 -22.37 -16.23 -4.86
C SER A 238 -21.92 -17.08 -3.66
N PRO A 239 -22.01 -16.58 -2.42
CA PRO A 239 -21.68 -17.37 -1.23
C PRO A 239 -22.40 -18.72 -1.18
N ASP A 240 -23.68 -18.76 -1.57
CA ASP A 240 -24.46 -20.00 -1.63
C ASP A 240 -23.87 -21.03 -2.60
N GLN A 241 -23.23 -20.60 -3.70
CA GLN A 241 -22.62 -21.52 -4.66
C GLN A 241 -21.33 -22.15 -4.14
N PHE A 242 -20.62 -21.49 -3.22
CA PHE A 242 -19.50 -22.11 -2.52
C PHE A 242 -20.00 -23.18 -1.54
N LEU A 243 -21.06 -22.86 -0.79
CA LEU A 243 -21.48 -23.66 0.36
C LEU A 243 -22.44 -24.81 0.02
N ALA A 244 -23.36 -24.61 -0.92
CA ALA A 244 -24.42 -25.57 -1.24
C ALA A 244 -23.95 -26.98 -1.64
N PRO A 245 -22.80 -27.17 -2.34
CA PRO A 245 -22.37 -28.52 -2.72
C PRO A 245 -21.77 -29.34 -1.57
N ALA A 246 -21.45 -28.74 -0.42
CA ALA A 246 -20.84 -29.47 0.69
C ALA A 246 -21.84 -30.40 1.39
N GLU A 247 -21.50 -31.69 1.47
CA GLU A 247 -22.29 -32.72 2.17
C GLU A 247 -21.62 -33.19 3.47
N THR A 248 -20.31 -32.96 3.62
CA THR A 248 -19.52 -33.31 4.81
C THR A 248 -18.90 -32.09 5.48
N GLN A 249 -18.54 -32.21 6.76
CA GLN A 249 -17.86 -31.14 7.51
C GLN A 249 -16.50 -30.76 6.89
N ALA A 250 -15.78 -31.73 6.33
CA ALA A 250 -14.51 -31.46 5.63
C ALA A 250 -14.74 -30.68 4.34
N GLU A 251 -15.76 -31.01 3.56
CA GLU A 251 -16.16 -30.25 2.37
C GLU A 251 -16.65 -28.84 2.73
N GLU A 252 -17.38 -28.70 3.84
CA GLU A 252 -17.84 -27.40 4.36
C GLU A 252 -16.64 -26.51 4.75
N ALA A 253 -15.62 -27.09 5.42
CA ALA A 253 -14.39 -26.37 5.75
C ALA A 253 -13.65 -25.87 4.50
N ILE A 254 -13.53 -26.72 3.46
CA ILE A 254 -12.92 -26.34 2.17
C ILE A 254 -13.73 -25.21 1.51
N ALA A 255 -15.06 -25.31 1.49
CA ALA A 255 -15.94 -24.30 0.91
C ALA A 255 -15.81 -22.95 1.62
N LEU A 256 -15.79 -22.95 2.96
CA LEU A 256 -15.58 -21.75 3.77
C LEU A 256 -14.20 -21.15 3.53
N ALA A 257 -13.14 -21.97 3.45
CA ALA A 257 -11.79 -21.49 3.17
C ALA A 257 -11.69 -20.82 1.79
N ARG A 258 -12.29 -21.43 0.76
CA ARG A 258 -12.38 -20.86 -0.60
C ARG A 258 -13.15 -19.55 -0.60
N LEU A 259 -14.34 -19.52 0.01
CA LEU A 259 -15.15 -18.30 0.12
C LEU A 259 -14.38 -17.20 0.85
N ALA A 260 -13.69 -17.52 1.95
CA ALA A 260 -12.92 -16.55 2.73
C ALA A 260 -11.75 -15.93 1.94
N ALA A 261 -11.19 -16.61 0.94
CA ALA A 261 -10.14 -16.00 0.12
C ALA A 261 -10.67 -14.92 -0.83
N VAL A 262 -11.94 -14.98 -1.23
CA VAL A 262 -12.49 -14.11 -2.26
C VAL A 262 -13.51 -13.12 -1.72
N ASN A 263 -14.18 -13.47 -0.62
CA ASN A 263 -15.17 -12.65 0.04
C ASN A 263 -15.25 -13.02 1.54
N PRO A 264 -14.25 -12.62 2.35
CA PRO A 264 -14.24 -12.90 3.79
C PRO A 264 -15.41 -12.26 4.54
N ASP A 265 -16.00 -11.17 4.03
CA ASP A 265 -17.18 -10.51 4.61
C ASP A 265 -18.43 -11.38 4.58
N ALA A 266 -18.55 -12.28 3.59
CA ALA A 266 -19.69 -13.18 3.47
C ALA A 266 -19.58 -14.44 4.34
N VAL A 267 -18.44 -14.66 5.01
CA VAL A 267 -18.19 -15.90 5.75
C VAL A 267 -18.75 -15.81 7.17
N PRO A 268 -19.66 -16.73 7.58
CA PRO A 268 -20.18 -16.73 8.93
C PRO A 268 -19.17 -17.34 9.91
N VAL A 269 -18.61 -16.53 10.81
CA VAL A 269 -17.65 -16.99 11.84
C VAL A 269 -18.23 -18.14 12.67
N SER A 270 -19.53 -18.12 12.99
CA SER A 270 -20.19 -19.19 13.74
C SER A 270 -20.13 -20.57 13.05
N ALA A 271 -20.13 -20.61 11.71
CA ALA A 271 -20.01 -21.88 10.97
C ALA A 271 -18.59 -22.45 11.15
N ILE A 272 -17.57 -21.59 11.05
CA ILE A 272 -16.17 -21.97 11.29
C ILE A 272 -16.00 -22.50 12.72
N LEU A 273 -16.50 -21.78 13.73
CA LEU A 273 -16.39 -22.21 15.12
C LEU A 273 -17.12 -23.54 15.38
N THR A 274 -18.23 -23.79 14.70
CA THR A 274 -18.94 -25.07 14.79
C THR A 274 -18.08 -26.22 14.26
N LEU A 275 -17.30 -26.00 13.19
CA LEU A 275 -16.38 -27.01 12.67
C LEU A 275 -15.21 -27.26 13.63
N LEU A 276 -14.68 -26.22 14.27
CA LEU A 276 -13.55 -26.32 15.19
C LEU A 276 -13.92 -26.88 16.58
N ASP A 277 -15.17 -26.74 17.02
CA ASP A 277 -15.65 -27.23 18.33
C ASP A 277 -16.05 -28.72 18.33
N GLN A 278 -15.59 -29.49 17.34
CA GLN A 278 -15.92 -30.91 17.27
C GLN A 278 -14.93 -31.76 18.08
N PRO A 279 -15.39 -32.83 18.73
CA PRO A 279 -14.56 -33.66 19.61
C PRO A 279 -13.66 -34.65 18.84
N ASP A 280 -13.80 -34.76 17.53
CA ASP A 280 -13.02 -35.64 16.68
C ASP A 280 -11.78 -34.94 16.10
N GLU A 281 -10.66 -35.67 16.06
CA GLU A 281 -9.41 -35.19 15.46
C GLU A 281 -9.47 -35.35 13.93
N ASP A 282 -10.01 -34.34 13.23
CA ASP A 282 -9.92 -34.19 11.77
C ASP A 282 -9.00 -33.03 11.41
N ALA A 283 -7.70 -33.33 11.32
CA ALA A 283 -6.67 -32.34 11.02
C ALA A 283 -6.86 -31.66 9.64
N ALA A 284 -7.53 -32.32 8.69
CA ALA A 284 -7.77 -31.73 7.37
C ALA A 284 -8.87 -30.66 7.45
N ARG A 285 -10.00 -31.00 8.09
CA ARG A 285 -11.10 -30.06 8.36
C ARG A 285 -10.60 -28.86 9.17
N ASP A 286 -9.90 -29.10 10.27
CA ASP A 286 -9.49 -28.04 11.20
C ASP A 286 -8.51 -27.07 10.54
N ARG A 287 -7.58 -27.58 9.73
CA ARG A 287 -6.67 -26.75 8.93
C ARG A 287 -7.42 -25.82 7.97
N ASP A 288 -8.41 -26.34 7.24
CA ASP A 288 -9.19 -25.52 6.29
C ASP A 288 -10.10 -24.52 7.02
N ALA A 289 -10.72 -24.93 8.13
CA ALA A 289 -11.51 -24.04 8.99
C ALA A 289 -10.66 -22.92 9.62
N LEU A 290 -9.46 -23.21 10.11
CA LEU A 290 -8.52 -22.20 10.62
C LEU A 290 -8.00 -21.27 9.51
N THR A 291 -7.79 -21.79 8.30
CA THR A 291 -7.44 -20.96 7.14
C THR A 291 -8.56 -19.98 6.81
N ALA A 292 -9.82 -20.42 6.88
CA ALA A 292 -10.98 -19.55 6.72
C ALA A 292 -11.01 -18.49 7.84
N LEU A 293 -10.82 -18.89 9.10
CA LEU A 293 -10.84 -18.00 10.26
C LEU A 293 -9.79 -16.90 10.15
N GLN A 294 -8.55 -17.26 9.81
CA GLN A 294 -7.44 -16.32 9.64
C GLN A 294 -7.79 -15.25 8.59
N ARG A 295 -8.34 -15.66 7.44
CA ARG A 295 -8.74 -14.75 6.37
C ARG A 295 -9.88 -13.82 6.78
N VAL A 296 -10.83 -14.32 7.58
CA VAL A 296 -11.89 -13.49 8.14
C VAL A 296 -11.31 -12.51 9.15
N ALA A 297 -10.46 -12.95 10.07
CA ALA A 297 -9.82 -12.08 11.07
C ALA A 297 -9.00 -10.95 10.45
N ALA A 298 -8.34 -11.19 9.30
CA ALA A 298 -7.62 -10.15 8.56
C ALA A 298 -8.50 -9.00 8.03
N THR A 299 -9.83 -9.15 8.06
CA THR A 299 -10.80 -8.15 7.57
C THR A 299 -11.81 -7.72 8.62
N ARG A 300 -12.23 -8.64 9.51
CA ARG A 300 -13.24 -8.44 10.55
C ARG A 300 -12.77 -9.06 11.88
N PRO A 301 -11.67 -8.55 12.48
CA PRO A 301 -11.07 -9.15 13.68
C PRO A 301 -12.04 -9.21 14.89
N ASP A 302 -12.84 -8.16 15.11
CA ASP A 302 -13.83 -8.07 16.20
C ASP A 302 -14.84 -9.24 16.22
N GLU A 303 -15.22 -9.77 15.05
CA GLU A 303 -16.17 -10.88 14.98
C GLU A 303 -15.51 -12.22 15.35
N CYS A 304 -14.19 -12.29 15.35
CA CYS A 304 -13.41 -13.49 15.65
C CYS A 304 -13.07 -13.65 17.14
N LEU A 305 -13.40 -12.69 18.01
CA LEU A 305 -13.18 -12.79 19.47
C LEU A 305 -13.70 -14.09 20.11
N PRO A 306 -14.89 -14.63 19.71
CA PRO A 306 -15.35 -15.90 20.27
C PRO A 306 -14.46 -17.11 19.95
N ALA A 307 -13.50 -16.99 19.01
CA ALA A 307 -12.55 -18.03 18.67
C ALA A 307 -11.41 -18.17 19.71
N ILE A 308 -11.11 -17.12 20.48
CA ILE A 308 -9.96 -17.05 21.40
C ILE A 308 -9.81 -18.30 22.28
N PRO A 309 -10.86 -18.85 22.93
CA PRO A 309 -10.73 -20.06 23.74
C PRO A 309 -10.23 -21.29 22.95
N ILE A 310 -10.68 -21.46 21.71
CA ILE A 310 -10.28 -22.56 20.83
C ILE A 310 -8.83 -22.34 20.37
N LEU A 311 -8.48 -21.12 19.98
CA LEU A 311 -7.11 -20.77 19.56
C LEU A 311 -6.12 -21.01 20.70
N LYS A 312 -6.45 -20.61 21.93
CA LYS A 312 -5.66 -20.93 23.12
C LYS A 312 -5.50 -22.44 23.31
N SER A 313 -6.57 -23.21 23.14
CA SER A 313 -6.51 -24.67 23.25
C SER A 313 -5.53 -25.27 22.24
N ILE A 314 -5.52 -24.77 20.99
CA ILE A 314 -4.58 -25.19 19.95
C ILE A 314 -3.13 -24.88 20.37
N LEU A 315 -2.86 -23.66 20.83
CA LEU A 315 -1.51 -23.25 21.29
C LEU A 315 -0.98 -24.06 22.49
N THR A 316 -1.86 -24.62 23.31
CA THR A 316 -1.47 -25.41 24.48
C THR A 316 -1.51 -26.93 24.24
N SER A 317 -1.86 -27.34 23.03
CA SER A 317 -1.91 -28.75 22.65
C SER A 317 -0.52 -29.29 22.29
N ASP A 318 -0.32 -30.61 22.37
CA ASP A 318 0.92 -31.26 21.93
C ASP A 318 1.09 -31.30 20.40
N SER A 319 0.15 -30.72 19.64
CA SER A 319 0.10 -30.75 18.17
C SER A 319 0.37 -29.36 17.61
N GLU A 320 1.30 -29.27 16.65
CA GLU A 320 1.59 -28.04 15.91
C GLU A 320 0.57 -27.75 14.77
N HIS A 321 -0.39 -28.66 14.53
CA HIS A 321 -1.39 -28.47 13.48
C HIS A 321 -2.21 -27.21 13.75
N GLY A 322 -2.18 -26.27 12.79
CA GLY A 322 -2.96 -25.05 12.86
C GLY A 322 -2.38 -23.96 13.76
N THR A 323 -1.24 -24.19 14.42
CA THR A 323 -0.59 -23.18 15.30
C THR A 323 -0.31 -21.88 14.56
N ALA A 324 0.25 -21.93 13.35
CA ALA A 324 0.51 -20.73 12.55
C ALA A 324 -0.78 -19.93 12.27
N ALA A 325 -1.86 -20.60 11.87
CA ALA A 325 -3.14 -19.95 11.60
C ALA A 325 -3.80 -19.42 12.88
N ALA A 326 -3.63 -20.12 14.01
CA ALA A 326 -4.12 -19.66 15.30
C ALA A 326 -3.40 -18.39 15.76
N LEU A 327 -2.07 -18.36 15.69
CA LEU A 327 -1.27 -17.18 15.97
C LEU A 327 -1.61 -16.03 15.02
N ALA A 328 -1.70 -16.28 13.72
CA ALA A 328 -2.08 -15.24 12.74
C ALA A 328 -3.46 -14.63 13.05
N THR A 329 -4.42 -15.47 13.42
CA THR A 329 -5.76 -15.01 13.83
C THR A 329 -5.69 -14.15 15.08
N LEU A 330 -4.92 -14.55 16.09
CA LEU A 330 -4.70 -13.77 17.30
C LEU A 330 -3.98 -12.44 17.00
N GLY A 331 -2.99 -12.45 16.10
CA GLY A 331 -2.27 -11.26 15.65
C GLY A 331 -3.23 -10.22 15.08
N HIS A 332 -4.13 -10.61 14.18
CA HIS A 332 -5.14 -9.70 13.63
C HIS A 332 -6.14 -9.18 14.68
N ILE A 333 -6.51 -10.01 15.66
CA ILE A 333 -7.34 -9.56 16.79
C ILE A 333 -6.58 -8.51 17.61
N GLY A 334 -5.31 -8.77 17.93
CA GLY A 334 -4.48 -7.86 18.73
C GLY A 334 -4.12 -6.55 18.04
N GLU A 335 -4.06 -6.53 16.70
CA GLU A 335 -3.90 -5.30 15.92
C GLU A 335 -5.10 -4.34 16.07
N GLU A 336 -6.30 -4.88 16.31
CA GLU A 336 -7.51 -4.09 16.55
C GLU A 336 -7.64 -3.69 18.02
N ASP A 337 -7.46 -4.65 18.94
CA ASP A 337 -7.42 -4.40 20.38
C ASP A 337 -6.47 -5.38 21.08
N ALA A 338 -5.33 -4.88 21.54
CA ALA A 338 -4.32 -5.68 22.21
C ALA A 338 -4.83 -6.30 23.52
N ALA A 339 -5.85 -5.72 24.16
CA ALA A 339 -6.38 -6.18 25.44
C ALA A 339 -7.01 -7.59 25.34
N ASP A 340 -7.51 -7.95 24.16
CA ASP A 340 -8.15 -9.25 23.91
C ASP A 340 -7.15 -10.40 23.87
N ILE A 341 -5.90 -10.14 23.47
CA ILE A 341 -4.84 -11.16 23.38
C ILE A 341 -3.74 -11.04 24.43
N ALA A 342 -3.61 -9.90 25.12
CA ALA A 342 -2.62 -9.73 26.20
C ALA A 342 -2.64 -10.85 27.26
N PRO A 343 -3.82 -11.37 27.72
CA PRO A 343 -3.88 -12.50 28.65
C PRO A 343 -3.34 -13.84 28.11
N LEU A 344 -2.96 -13.89 26.82
CA LEU A 344 -2.39 -15.05 26.15
C LEU A 344 -0.87 -14.93 25.96
N ALA A 345 -0.23 -13.85 26.41
CA ALA A 345 1.22 -13.62 26.24
C ALA A 345 2.06 -14.85 26.61
N ASP A 346 1.84 -15.45 27.79
CA ASP A 346 2.51 -16.68 28.25
C ASP A 346 2.29 -17.90 27.34
N SER A 347 1.15 -17.96 26.65
CA SER A 347 0.81 -19.05 25.71
C SER A 347 1.39 -18.82 24.31
N ILE A 348 1.70 -17.56 23.96
CA ILE A 348 2.24 -17.15 22.66
C ILE A 348 3.77 -17.15 22.67
N ALA A 349 4.38 -16.63 23.75
CA ALA A 349 5.83 -16.45 23.88
C ALA A 349 6.69 -17.67 23.53
N PRO A 350 6.32 -18.93 23.89
CA PRO A 350 7.11 -20.11 23.54
C PRO A 350 7.32 -20.30 22.03
N TYR A 351 6.44 -19.73 21.19
CA TYR A 351 6.49 -19.85 19.74
C TYR A 351 7.46 -18.87 19.06
N LEU A 352 8.08 -17.95 19.81
CA LEU A 352 9.16 -17.09 19.30
C LEU A 352 10.43 -17.89 18.96
N ASP A 353 10.61 -19.08 19.53
CA ASP A 353 11.73 -20.00 19.25
C ASP A 353 11.30 -21.21 18.39
N ALA A 354 10.14 -21.12 17.71
CA ALA A 354 9.66 -22.21 16.86
C ALA A 354 10.61 -22.43 15.66
N GLU A 355 10.85 -23.69 15.29
CA GLU A 355 11.66 -24.03 14.10
C GLU A 355 11.00 -23.51 12.80
N ASP A 356 9.67 -23.60 12.73
CA ASP A 356 8.88 -23.11 11.60
C ASP A 356 8.89 -21.56 11.56
N GLU A 357 9.42 -21.01 10.46
CA GLU A 357 9.53 -19.56 10.26
C GLU A 357 8.17 -18.85 10.23
N THR A 358 7.12 -19.51 9.76
CA THR A 358 5.76 -18.95 9.75
C THR A 358 5.24 -18.85 11.18
N ILE A 359 5.35 -19.92 11.97
CA ILE A 359 4.93 -19.91 13.38
C ILE A 359 5.67 -18.82 14.15
N ARG A 360 7.00 -18.74 13.99
CA ARG A 360 7.83 -17.73 14.63
C ARG A 360 7.45 -16.30 14.24
N ARG A 361 7.15 -16.07 12.95
CA ARG A 361 6.66 -14.76 12.48
C ARG A 361 5.33 -14.38 13.10
N GLU A 362 4.35 -15.28 13.12
CA GLU A 362 3.03 -14.98 13.68
C GLU A 362 3.06 -14.81 15.21
N ALA A 363 3.94 -15.54 15.90
CA ALA A 363 4.20 -15.32 17.32
C ALA A 363 4.78 -13.93 17.57
N ALA A 364 5.81 -13.53 16.80
CA ALA A 364 6.40 -12.19 16.89
C ALA A 364 5.38 -11.10 16.56
N HIS A 365 4.48 -11.33 15.60
CA HIS A 365 3.38 -10.43 15.27
C HIS A 365 2.44 -10.21 16.46
N CYS A 366 1.99 -11.29 17.10
CA CYS A 366 1.16 -11.20 18.31
C CYS A 366 1.86 -10.43 19.43
N ILE A 367 3.15 -10.73 19.68
CA ILE A 367 3.93 -10.08 20.73
C ILE A 367 4.13 -8.59 20.44
N ALA A 368 4.34 -8.20 19.17
CA ALA A 368 4.40 -6.80 18.77
C ALA A 368 3.07 -6.07 18.98
N ALA A 369 1.94 -6.71 18.67
CA ALA A 369 0.61 -6.16 18.91
C ALA A 369 0.36 -5.94 20.41
N ILE A 370 0.69 -6.92 21.27
CA ILE A 370 0.58 -6.77 22.73
C ILE A 370 1.51 -5.66 23.24
N ALA A 371 2.76 -5.63 22.78
CA ALA A 371 3.75 -4.67 23.24
C ALA A 371 3.33 -3.21 23.00
N ALA A 372 2.55 -2.94 21.94
CA ALA A 372 2.10 -1.59 21.59
C ALA A 372 1.21 -0.92 22.65
N GLU A 373 0.53 -1.69 23.49
CA GLU A 373 -0.34 -1.17 24.56
C GLU A 373 -0.03 -1.73 25.95
N TYR A 374 0.55 -2.93 26.01
CA TYR A 374 0.85 -3.67 27.23
C TYR A 374 2.31 -4.20 27.21
N PRO A 375 3.33 -3.32 27.12
CA PRO A 375 4.74 -3.73 27.05
C PRO A 375 5.18 -4.53 28.28
N ASP A 376 4.64 -4.24 29.47
CA ASP A 376 4.90 -4.99 30.71
C ASP A 376 4.60 -6.48 30.59
N ASP A 377 3.51 -6.84 29.90
CA ASP A 377 3.01 -8.22 29.79
C ASP A 377 3.90 -9.09 28.90
N VAL A 378 4.74 -8.48 28.06
CA VAL A 378 5.64 -9.17 27.12
C VAL A 378 7.11 -8.83 27.30
N ALA A 379 7.47 -7.99 28.28
CA ALA A 379 8.84 -7.58 28.54
C ALA A 379 9.79 -8.78 28.79
N GLU A 380 9.29 -9.87 29.37
CA GLU A 380 10.10 -11.08 29.63
C GLU A 380 10.52 -11.83 28.35
N THR A 381 9.90 -11.55 27.20
CA THR A 381 10.21 -12.16 25.89
C THR A 381 11.39 -11.52 25.15
N GLN A 382 12.03 -10.53 25.79
CA GLN A 382 13.10 -9.72 25.23
C GLN A 382 14.23 -10.56 24.60
N MET A 383 14.66 -11.64 25.25
CA MET A 383 15.81 -12.42 24.78
C MET A 383 15.46 -13.20 23.51
N GLU A 384 14.26 -13.76 23.43
CA GLU A 384 13.75 -14.45 22.25
C GLU A 384 13.63 -13.48 21.07
N LEU A 385 13.12 -12.27 21.30
CA LEU A 385 13.05 -11.22 20.28
C LEU A 385 14.46 -10.80 19.79
N VAL A 386 15.45 -10.71 20.70
CA VAL A 386 16.84 -10.41 20.35
C VAL A 386 17.44 -11.48 19.43
N GLU A 387 17.18 -12.77 19.69
CA GLU A 387 17.65 -13.84 18.80
C GLU A 387 16.98 -13.75 17.41
N ILE A 388 15.68 -13.42 17.33
CA ILE A 388 15.02 -13.16 16.04
C ILE A 388 15.70 -12.00 15.29
N VAL A 389 16.06 -10.92 15.98
CA VAL A 389 16.78 -9.78 15.35
C VAL A 389 18.14 -10.22 14.80
N ARG A 390 18.86 -11.09 15.49
CA ARG A 390 20.15 -11.63 15.02
C ARG A 390 20.02 -12.53 13.80
N ASP A 391 19.00 -13.39 13.81
CA ASP A 391 18.77 -14.37 12.74
C ASP A 391 18.12 -13.73 11.51
N GLY A 392 17.35 -12.65 11.70
CA GLY A 392 16.61 -11.97 10.65
C GLY A 392 15.38 -12.75 10.18
N GLY A 393 15.16 -12.80 8.86
CA GLY A 393 14.05 -13.52 8.25
C GLY A 393 12.69 -12.84 8.38
N ALA A 394 11.61 -13.59 8.15
CA ALA A 394 10.26 -13.04 8.03
C ALA A 394 9.71 -12.44 9.34
N ALA A 395 10.25 -12.84 10.51
CA ALA A 395 9.84 -12.34 11.83
C ALA A 395 10.55 -11.04 12.25
N LEU A 396 11.62 -10.63 11.55
CA LEU A 396 12.47 -9.51 11.94
C LEU A 396 11.70 -8.21 12.18
N GLY A 397 10.79 -7.86 11.27
CA GLY A 397 10.03 -6.61 11.38
C GLY A 397 9.21 -6.52 12.67
N HIS A 398 8.49 -7.60 12.99
CA HIS A 398 7.68 -7.66 14.21
C HIS A 398 8.55 -7.70 15.48
N ALA A 399 9.69 -8.40 15.45
CA ALA A 399 10.59 -8.42 16.59
C ALA A 399 11.19 -7.04 16.90
N VAL A 400 11.57 -6.29 15.86
CA VAL A 400 12.02 -4.89 16.03
C VAL A 400 10.89 -4.01 16.54
N ASP A 401 9.67 -4.12 15.97
CA ASP A 401 8.50 -3.36 16.44
C ASP A 401 8.24 -3.63 17.94
N ALA A 402 8.22 -4.90 18.36
CA ALA A 402 8.02 -5.28 19.76
C ALA A 402 9.11 -4.72 20.69
N LEU A 403 10.38 -4.82 20.31
CA LEU A 403 11.50 -4.31 21.10
C LEU A 403 11.46 -2.78 21.23
N VAL A 404 11.05 -2.05 20.19
CA VAL A 404 10.85 -0.59 20.25
C VAL A 404 9.82 -0.27 21.32
N GLN A 405 8.64 -0.90 21.27
CA GLN A 405 7.55 -0.66 22.23
C GLN A 405 7.95 -1.01 23.67
N ILE A 406 8.56 -2.19 23.88
CA ILE A 406 9.09 -2.59 25.19
C ILE A 406 10.11 -1.56 25.70
N SER A 407 10.97 -1.04 24.82
CA SER A 407 12.00 -0.08 25.21
C SER A 407 11.48 1.30 25.58
N GLU A 408 10.23 1.66 25.25
CA GLU A 408 9.64 2.93 25.70
C GLU A 408 9.43 2.95 27.22
N GLU A 409 8.99 1.83 27.80
CA GLU A 409 8.77 1.69 29.25
C GLU A 409 9.97 1.05 29.97
N PHE A 410 10.68 0.15 29.29
CA PHE A 410 11.86 -0.55 29.81
C PHE A 410 13.10 -0.35 28.92
N PRO A 411 13.69 0.85 28.84
CA PRO A 411 14.84 1.13 27.98
C PRO A 411 16.02 0.17 28.16
N LEU A 412 16.28 -0.30 29.39
CA LEU A 412 17.37 -1.23 29.69
C LEU A 412 17.13 -2.66 29.17
N ALA A 413 15.88 -3.02 28.86
CA ALA A 413 15.56 -4.26 28.14
C ALA A 413 16.16 -4.26 26.72
N LEU A 414 16.51 -3.10 26.16
CA LEU A 414 17.13 -3.09 24.84
C LEU A 414 18.63 -3.46 24.85
N GLU A 415 19.29 -3.52 26.01
CA GLU A 415 20.76 -3.70 26.10
C GLU A 415 21.30 -4.89 25.28
N PRO A 416 20.70 -6.10 25.30
CA PRO A 416 21.16 -7.22 24.47
C PRO A 416 20.89 -7.07 22.97
N ALA A 417 19.98 -6.17 22.58
CA ALA A 417 19.59 -5.91 21.20
C ALA A 417 20.41 -4.79 20.55
N VAL A 418 21.24 -4.06 21.30
CA VAL A 418 21.97 -2.88 20.77
C VAL A 418 22.81 -3.21 19.54
N LEU A 419 23.70 -4.20 19.65
CA LEU A 419 24.55 -4.60 18.53
C LEU A 419 23.74 -5.23 17.39
N PRO A 420 22.82 -6.20 17.63
CA PRO A 420 21.96 -6.73 16.56
C PRO A 420 21.16 -5.66 15.80
N LEU A 421 20.59 -4.68 16.50
CA LEU A 421 19.87 -3.58 15.86
C LEU A 421 20.79 -2.65 15.07
N GLY A 422 22.06 -2.50 15.47
CA GLY A 422 23.07 -1.77 14.71
C GLY A 422 23.36 -2.48 13.39
N GLU A 423 23.45 -3.81 13.40
CA GLU A 423 23.57 -4.63 12.19
C GLU A 423 22.36 -4.50 11.26
N VAL A 424 21.14 -4.51 11.83
CA VAL A 424 19.90 -4.26 11.08
C VAL A 424 19.92 -2.88 10.44
N LEU A 425 20.35 -1.85 11.18
CA LEU A 425 20.39 -0.48 10.68
C LEU A 425 21.31 -0.34 9.45
N ARG A 426 22.51 -0.93 9.49
CA ARG A 426 23.49 -0.86 8.38
C ARG A 426 23.17 -1.77 7.20
N ASP A 427 22.38 -2.83 7.38
CA ASP A 427 22.09 -3.78 6.31
C ASP A 427 21.08 -3.22 5.28
N SER A 428 21.59 -2.79 4.13
CA SER A 428 20.79 -2.28 3.02
C SER A 428 19.81 -3.30 2.40
N SER A 429 19.94 -4.60 2.68
CA SER A 429 18.99 -5.62 2.23
C SER A 429 17.75 -5.71 3.11
N VAL A 430 17.81 -5.18 4.35
CA VAL A 430 16.66 -5.09 5.24
C VAL A 430 15.73 -3.97 4.77
N ALA A 431 14.42 -4.22 4.84
CA ALA A 431 13.41 -3.24 4.47
C ALA A 431 13.59 -1.91 5.23
N THR A 432 13.55 -0.78 4.51
CA THR A 432 13.79 0.55 5.07
C THR A 432 12.90 0.86 6.28
N ARG A 433 11.64 0.40 6.30
CA ARG A 433 10.73 0.53 7.47
C ARG A 433 11.38 -0.03 8.74
N VAL A 434 11.94 -1.24 8.68
CA VAL A 434 12.53 -1.92 9.84
C VAL A 434 13.79 -1.20 10.30
N ARG A 435 14.61 -0.72 9.34
CA ARG A 435 15.80 0.09 9.64
C ARG A 435 15.44 1.40 10.35
N ILE A 436 14.36 2.06 9.94
CA ILE A 436 13.82 3.24 10.62
C ILE A 436 13.36 2.87 12.04
N GLN A 437 12.64 1.75 12.24
CA GLN A 437 12.22 1.32 13.57
C GLN A 437 13.41 1.06 14.50
N ALA A 438 14.49 0.46 14.00
CA ALA A 438 15.73 0.28 14.77
C ALA A 438 16.30 1.63 15.27
N THR A 439 16.19 2.72 14.48
CA THR A 439 16.61 4.05 14.95
C THR A 439 15.77 4.56 16.12
N LEU A 440 14.47 4.25 16.17
CA LEU A 440 13.61 4.66 17.29
C LEU A 440 13.98 3.92 18.58
N ALA A 441 14.32 2.64 18.49
CA ALA A 441 14.79 1.85 19.64
C ALA A 441 16.03 2.51 20.28
N PHE A 442 16.98 2.98 19.47
CA PHE A 442 18.18 3.66 19.99
C PHE A 442 17.90 5.01 20.65
N ARG A 443 16.86 5.73 20.22
CA ARG A 443 16.45 6.97 20.86
C ARG A 443 16.02 6.72 22.30
N ASN A 444 15.20 5.69 22.52
CA ASN A 444 14.73 5.30 23.87
C ASN A 444 15.90 4.91 24.78
N LEU A 445 16.97 4.35 24.22
CA LEU A 445 18.17 4.02 24.97
C LEU A 445 19.06 5.23 25.27
N ALA A 446 19.17 6.17 24.31
CA ALA A 446 19.99 7.37 24.42
C ALA A 446 19.63 8.21 25.65
N THR A 447 18.35 8.25 26.00
CA THR A 447 17.83 9.02 27.14
C THR A 447 18.21 8.41 28.50
N GLU A 448 18.46 7.10 28.58
CA GLU A 448 18.67 6.39 29.86
C GLU A 448 20.11 5.87 30.05
N LYS A 449 20.76 5.36 29.00
CA LYS A 449 22.05 4.66 29.11
C LYS A 449 22.99 4.92 27.92
N LEU A 450 23.53 6.13 27.92
CA LEU A 450 24.44 6.65 26.91
C LEU A 450 25.71 5.81 26.64
N THR A 451 26.18 5.01 27.60
CA THR A 451 27.34 4.13 27.37
C THR A 451 27.13 3.15 26.23
N LEU A 452 25.89 2.78 25.94
CA LEU A 452 25.53 1.88 24.85
C LEU A 452 25.43 2.60 23.49
N ALA A 453 25.28 3.94 23.49
CA ALA A 453 25.30 4.73 22.25
C ALA A 453 26.68 4.66 21.56
N VAL A 454 27.75 4.45 22.34
CA VAL A 454 29.11 4.29 21.82
C VAL A 454 29.22 3.11 20.86
N ASP A 455 28.51 2.03 21.16
CA ASP A 455 28.60 0.78 20.41
C ASP A 455 27.88 0.83 19.05
N VAL A 456 27.02 1.83 18.81
CA VAL A 456 26.16 1.92 17.62
C VAL A 456 26.40 3.17 16.77
N MET A 457 27.19 4.13 17.23
CA MET A 457 27.39 5.39 16.49
C MET A 457 27.96 5.16 15.08
N ASP A 458 28.88 4.22 14.91
CA ASP A 458 29.44 3.86 13.60
C ASP A 458 28.34 3.29 12.67
N ASP A 459 27.39 2.51 13.20
CA ASP A 459 26.25 1.97 12.46
C ASP A 459 25.23 3.06 12.09
N VAL A 460 25.04 4.07 12.97
CA VAL A 460 24.20 5.25 12.68
C VAL A 460 24.84 6.11 11.58
N ALA A 461 26.15 6.36 11.65
CA ALA A 461 26.86 7.12 10.63
C ALA A 461 26.87 6.40 9.27
N ALA A 462 26.92 5.06 9.28
CA ALA A 462 26.90 4.24 8.06
C ALA A 462 25.63 4.40 7.22
N VAL A 463 24.56 5.00 7.73
CA VAL A 463 23.31 5.23 6.97
C VAL A 463 23.10 6.68 6.56
N PHE A 464 24.07 7.57 6.78
CA PHE A 464 24.02 8.95 6.30
C PHE A 464 23.95 9.05 4.77
N ASP A 465 24.49 8.09 4.04
CA ASP A 465 24.45 8.07 2.57
C ASP A 465 23.25 7.31 1.98
N ALA A 466 22.30 6.87 2.81
CA ALA A 466 21.16 6.09 2.35
C ALA A 466 20.31 6.85 1.31
N ASP A 467 19.78 6.14 0.31
CA ASP A 467 18.90 6.72 -0.71
C ASP A 467 17.58 7.25 -0.12
N ASP A 468 17.08 6.59 0.93
CA ASP A 468 15.84 6.99 1.60
C ASP A 468 16.10 8.13 2.59
N TYR A 469 15.58 9.32 2.27
CA TYR A 469 15.76 10.52 3.09
C TYR A 469 15.18 10.39 4.51
N ARG A 470 14.13 9.59 4.72
CA ARG A 470 13.55 9.40 6.06
C ARG A 470 14.51 8.63 6.94
N LEU A 471 15.15 7.60 6.41
CA LEU A 471 16.17 6.84 7.14
C LEU A 471 17.36 7.75 7.52
N ARG A 472 17.88 8.50 6.55
CA ARG A 472 18.96 9.48 6.80
C ARG A 472 18.57 10.49 7.89
N ASN A 473 17.37 11.06 7.80
CA ASN A 473 16.89 12.06 8.75
C ASN A 473 16.72 11.49 10.16
N ASN A 474 16.29 10.24 10.30
CA ASN A 474 16.18 9.58 11.61
C ASN A 474 17.57 9.31 12.22
N ALA A 475 18.54 8.86 11.41
CA ALA A 475 19.92 8.70 11.86
C ALA A 475 20.56 10.04 12.27
N LEU A 476 20.33 11.12 11.51
CA LEU A 476 20.76 12.47 11.90
C LEU A 476 20.09 12.92 13.21
N ALA A 477 18.80 12.65 13.40
CA ALA A 477 18.12 12.97 14.65
C ALA A 477 18.75 12.21 15.84
N LEU A 478 19.15 10.95 15.67
CA LEU A 478 19.87 10.22 16.72
C LEU A 478 21.19 10.88 17.09
N THR A 479 21.93 11.44 16.13
CA THR A 479 23.17 12.15 16.45
C THR A 479 22.92 13.42 17.26
N PHE A 480 21.79 14.09 17.02
CA PHE A 480 21.37 15.21 17.84
C PHE A 480 21.13 14.73 19.27
N ASP A 481 20.34 13.66 19.44
CA ASP A 481 20.02 13.06 20.74
C ASP A 481 21.30 12.62 21.50
N PHE A 482 22.25 11.96 20.81
CA PHE A 482 23.53 11.57 21.39
C PHE A 482 24.39 12.77 21.79
N ALA A 483 24.45 13.80 20.94
CA ALA A 483 25.23 15.01 21.22
C ALA A 483 24.69 15.83 22.41
N GLU A 484 23.43 15.64 22.81
CA GLU A 484 22.88 16.28 24.02
C GLU A 484 23.62 15.87 25.29
N TYR A 485 24.03 14.60 25.32
CA TYR A 485 24.56 13.98 26.52
C TYR A 485 26.05 13.63 26.38
N GLN A 486 26.52 13.27 25.18
CA GLN A 486 27.93 13.00 24.84
C GLN A 486 28.27 13.53 23.44
N ALA A 487 28.67 14.79 23.37
CA ALA A 487 29.18 15.35 22.12
C ALA A 487 30.49 14.69 21.63
N ASP A 488 31.27 14.02 22.49
CA ASP A 488 32.53 13.36 22.10
C ASP A 488 32.31 12.14 21.22
N LEU A 489 31.16 11.48 21.36
CA LEU A 489 30.73 10.37 20.51
C LEU A 489 30.47 10.81 19.06
N VAL A 490 29.85 11.98 18.91
CA VAL A 490 29.45 12.52 17.60
C VAL A 490 30.57 13.32 16.93
N LYS A 491 31.51 13.83 17.72
CA LYS A 491 32.67 14.62 17.27
C LYS A 491 33.42 14.04 16.04
N PRO A 492 33.68 12.72 15.90
CA PRO A 492 34.37 12.18 14.72
C PRO A 492 33.61 12.39 13.41
N TYR A 493 32.29 12.63 13.48
CA TYR A 493 31.36 12.70 12.34
C TYR A 493 30.98 14.13 11.96
N VAL A 494 31.65 15.15 12.52
CA VAL A 494 31.34 16.57 12.29
C VAL A 494 31.30 16.93 10.80
N ASP A 495 32.28 16.45 10.01
CA ASP A 495 32.33 16.76 8.58
C ASP A 495 31.22 16.04 7.79
N ASP A 496 30.90 14.80 8.15
CA ASP A 496 29.81 14.04 7.52
C ASP A 496 28.46 14.71 7.81
N ILE A 497 28.25 15.17 9.05
CA ILE A 497 27.03 15.90 9.46
C ILE A 497 26.96 17.27 8.78
N ALA A 498 28.10 17.95 8.58
CA ALA A 498 28.13 19.27 7.94
C ALA A 498 27.65 19.26 6.48
N ALA A 499 27.79 18.13 5.77
CA ALA A 499 27.28 17.98 4.41
C ALA A 499 25.76 18.23 4.33
N PHE A 500 25.03 17.93 5.41
CA PHE A 500 23.58 18.06 5.49
C PHE A 500 23.07 19.48 5.78
N LEU A 501 23.97 20.45 6.04
CA LEU A 501 23.59 21.86 6.24
C LEU A 501 23.06 22.53 4.97
N THR A 502 23.23 21.91 3.81
CA THR A 502 22.87 22.48 2.51
C THR A 502 21.81 21.68 1.74
N GLU A 503 21.21 20.68 2.38
CA GLU A 503 20.15 19.86 1.80
C GLU A 503 18.83 20.64 1.67
N ASP A 504 17.99 20.27 0.70
CA ASP A 504 16.72 20.97 0.44
C ASP A 504 15.72 20.83 1.60
N ASP A 505 15.73 19.69 2.31
CA ASP A 505 14.81 19.43 3.41
C ASP A 505 15.18 20.18 4.70
N ALA A 506 14.25 21.00 5.18
CA ALA A 506 14.46 21.84 6.36
C ALA A 506 14.65 21.03 7.65
N TYR A 507 14.02 19.85 7.76
CA TYR A 507 14.21 18.98 8.93
C TYR A 507 15.63 18.40 8.96
N THR A 508 16.17 17.95 7.82
CA THR A 508 17.57 17.53 7.68
C THR A 508 18.53 18.63 8.15
N ARG A 509 18.38 19.86 7.62
CA ARG A 509 19.23 21.00 7.99
C ARG A 509 19.10 21.37 9.47
N THR A 510 17.89 21.26 10.04
CA THR A 510 17.63 21.53 11.46
C THR A 510 18.39 20.54 12.34
N ASN A 511 18.30 19.24 12.05
CA ASN A 511 19.01 18.22 12.82
C ASN A 511 20.53 18.40 12.69
N ALA A 512 21.04 18.60 11.48
CA ALA A 512 22.47 18.80 11.25
C ALA A 512 23.03 20.03 11.98
N SER A 513 22.38 21.19 11.83
CA SER A 513 22.80 22.43 12.50
C SER A 513 22.70 22.31 14.02
N GLY A 514 21.65 21.67 14.55
CA GLY A 514 21.48 21.44 15.98
C GLY A 514 22.57 20.54 16.55
N THR A 515 22.89 19.44 15.86
CA THR A 515 23.95 18.52 16.28
C THR A 515 25.31 19.22 16.31
N LEU A 516 25.65 19.98 15.27
CA LEU A 516 26.91 20.73 15.22
C LEU A 516 26.99 21.82 16.29
N ALA A 517 25.87 22.48 16.62
CA ALA A 517 25.83 23.45 17.71
C ALA A 517 26.10 22.80 19.07
N ARG A 518 25.53 21.60 19.33
CA ARG A 518 25.80 20.81 20.53
C ARG A 518 27.26 20.38 20.62
N VAL A 519 27.82 19.87 19.51
CA VAL A 519 29.24 19.51 19.45
C VAL A 519 30.15 20.72 19.68
N ALA A 520 29.81 21.89 19.12
CA ALA A 520 30.56 23.12 19.35
C ALA A 520 30.56 23.56 20.82
N GLY A 521 29.50 23.25 21.57
CA GLY A 521 29.40 23.57 23.00
C GLY A 521 30.49 22.92 23.85
N ASP A 522 30.79 21.65 23.59
CA ASP A 522 31.82 20.89 24.32
C ASP A 522 33.18 20.87 23.60
N PHE A 523 33.18 20.92 22.27
CA PHE A 523 34.34 20.75 21.40
C PHE A 523 34.40 21.82 20.29
N PRO A 524 34.53 23.11 20.62
CA PRO A 524 34.52 24.20 19.64
C PRO A 524 35.61 24.04 18.57
N ASP A 525 36.80 23.57 18.95
CA ASP A 525 37.91 23.31 18.01
C ASP A 525 37.57 22.28 16.92
N ALA A 526 36.62 21.37 17.17
CA ALA A 526 36.21 20.36 16.21
C ALA A 526 35.28 20.92 15.13
N VAL A 527 34.58 22.01 15.40
CA VAL A 527 33.60 22.65 14.50
C VAL A 527 34.13 23.96 13.91
N ALA A 528 35.21 24.53 14.47
CA ALA A 528 35.73 25.85 14.12
C ALA A 528 36.00 26.06 12.61
N HIS A 529 36.44 25.04 11.87
CA HIS A 529 36.67 25.15 10.42
C HIS A 529 35.38 25.32 9.60
N LEU A 530 34.22 25.00 10.19
CA LEU A 530 32.90 25.17 9.58
C LEU A 530 32.31 26.56 9.80
N THR A 531 33.00 27.46 10.51
CA THR A 531 32.51 28.83 10.81
C THR A 531 31.93 29.56 9.58
N PRO A 532 32.55 29.56 8.39
CA PRO A 532 31.95 30.19 7.21
C PRO A 532 30.59 29.59 6.83
N THR A 533 30.47 28.25 6.83
CA THR A 533 29.23 27.54 6.53
C THR A 533 28.15 27.84 7.56
N VAL A 534 28.51 27.89 8.85
CA VAL A 534 27.56 28.22 9.93
C VAL A 534 27.10 29.68 9.84
N ILE A 535 27.95 30.61 9.38
CA ILE A 535 27.54 31.99 9.07
C ILE A 535 26.49 32.00 7.95
N ASP A 536 26.66 31.19 6.90
CA ASP A 536 25.68 31.10 5.82
C ASP A 536 24.31 30.61 6.33
N CYS A 537 24.30 29.67 7.29
CA CYS A 537 23.08 29.18 7.95
C CYS A 537 22.30 30.26 8.71
N LEU A 538 22.90 31.41 9.07
CA LEU A 538 22.16 32.53 9.64
C LEU A 538 21.14 33.12 8.66
N SER A 539 21.23 32.83 7.37
CA SER A 539 20.30 33.30 6.34
C SER A 539 19.33 32.22 5.87
N ASP A 540 19.28 31.08 6.56
CA ASP A 540 18.36 29.97 6.21
C ASP A 540 16.89 30.38 6.32
N ASP A 541 16.05 29.80 5.47
CA ASP A 541 14.61 30.04 5.48
C ASP A 541 13.93 29.49 6.75
N ASP A 542 14.42 28.38 7.31
CA ASP A 542 13.91 27.81 8.57
C ASP A 542 14.55 28.50 9.78
N HIS A 543 13.70 29.07 10.65
CA HIS A 543 14.14 29.77 11.85
C HIS A 543 14.93 28.90 12.83
N ARG A 544 14.69 27.58 12.88
CA ARG A 544 15.41 26.66 13.76
C ARG A 544 16.86 26.48 13.31
N VAL A 545 17.11 26.48 12.00
CA VAL A 545 18.48 26.46 11.45
C VAL A 545 19.21 27.75 11.81
N ARG A 546 18.55 28.91 11.67
CA ARG A 546 19.12 30.20 12.07
C ARG A 546 19.41 30.26 13.58
N GLU A 547 18.51 29.74 14.40
CA GLU A 547 18.68 29.65 15.86
C GLU A 547 19.91 28.79 16.20
N ASN A 548 20.00 27.59 15.65
CA ASN A 548 21.12 26.68 15.84
C ASN A 548 22.45 27.30 15.37
N ALA A 549 22.44 28.04 14.27
CA ALA A 549 23.60 28.76 13.76
C ALA A 549 24.08 29.85 14.74
N CYS A 550 23.15 30.65 15.31
CA CYS A 550 23.49 31.58 16.38
C CYS A 550 24.13 30.86 17.57
N TRP A 551 23.56 29.71 17.97
CA TRP A 551 24.05 28.94 19.11
C TRP A 551 25.46 28.40 18.86
N ALA A 552 25.71 27.78 17.71
CA ALA A 552 27.03 27.30 17.31
C ALA A 552 28.07 28.43 17.27
N LEU A 553 27.75 29.58 16.65
CA LEU A 553 28.69 30.71 16.53
C LEU A 553 29.02 31.35 17.88
N GLY A 554 28.08 31.34 18.83
CA GLY A 554 28.34 31.76 20.21
C GLY A 554 29.35 30.84 20.90
N TYR A 555 29.16 29.52 20.83
CA TYR A 555 30.12 28.55 21.39
C TYR A 555 31.50 28.62 20.73
N LEU A 556 31.54 28.86 19.42
CA LEU A 556 32.78 29.06 18.67
C LEU A 556 33.45 30.42 18.98
N GLN A 557 32.75 31.34 19.65
CA GLN A 557 33.19 32.73 19.86
C GLN A 557 33.63 33.40 18.54
N ALA A 558 32.87 33.15 17.47
CA ALA A 558 33.22 33.52 16.10
C ALA A 558 33.09 35.02 15.84
N SER A 559 34.14 35.79 16.15
CA SER A 559 34.13 37.26 15.99
C SER A 559 33.85 37.76 14.57
N GLU A 560 34.20 36.99 13.54
CA GLU A 560 33.86 37.30 12.14
C GLU A 560 32.35 37.28 11.84
N ALA A 561 31.54 36.58 12.66
CA ALA A 561 30.09 36.52 12.52
C ALA A 561 29.36 37.73 13.13
N GLU A 562 30.06 38.65 13.82
CA GLU A 562 29.44 39.73 14.61
C GLU A 562 28.44 40.57 13.82
N ALA A 563 28.75 40.91 12.56
CA ALA A 563 27.84 41.68 11.73
C ALA A 563 26.56 40.91 11.39
N ALA A 564 26.71 39.65 10.95
CA ALA A 564 25.57 38.79 10.61
C ALA A 564 24.69 38.47 11.84
N LEU A 565 25.30 38.26 13.01
CA LEU A 565 24.57 38.05 14.27
C LEU A 565 23.80 39.31 14.70
N LYS A 566 24.34 40.52 14.50
CA LYS A 566 23.60 41.77 14.77
C LYS A 566 22.35 41.90 13.89
N ASP A 567 22.43 41.48 12.63
CA ASP A 567 21.26 41.48 11.74
C ASP A 567 20.17 40.49 12.19
N ARG A 568 20.52 39.48 13.01
CA ARG A 568 19.55 38.55 13.62
C ARG A 568 18.90 39.07 14.91
N LEU A 569 19.35 40.19 15.47
CA LEU A 569 18.65 40.84 16.60
C LEU A 569 17.28 41.41 16.22
N ASP A 570 17.01 41.55 14.91
CA ASP A 570 15.72 41.98 14.35
C ASP A 570 15.00 40.80 13.62
N ASP A 571 15.39 39.55 13.87
CA ASP A 571 14.78 38.36 13.23
C ASP A 571 13.28 38.23 13.57
N PRO A 572 12.42 37.81 12.63
CA PRO A 572 11.00 37.58 12.90
C PRO A 572 10.72 36.53 13.98
N ALA A 573 11.61 35.56 14.19
CA ALA A 573 11.46 34.54 15.22
C ALA A 573 12.12 34.97 16.54
N ASP A 574 11.38 34.89 17.64
CA ASP A 574 11.82 35.33 18.97
C ASP A 574 13.03 34.53 19.46
N ASP A 575 13.02 33.21 19.27
CA ASP A 575 14.13 32.32 19.66
C ASP A 575 15.45 32.68 18.96
N VAL A 576 15.39 33.07 17.68
CA VAL A 576 16.56 33.50 16.91
C VAL A 576 17.13 34.80 17.47
N ARG A 577 16.29 35.77 17.82
CA ARG A 577 16.74 37.05 18.42
C ARG A 577 17.44 36.81 19.76
N ASP A 578 16.85 35.97 20.60
CA ASP A 578 17.39 35.64 21.92
C ASP A 578 18.74 34.93 21.80
N LYS A 579 18.87 33.95 20.89
CA LYS A 579 20.15 33.27 20.64
C LYS A 579 21.19 34.17 19.99
N ALA A 580 20.81 35.06 19.09
CA ALA A 580 21.73 36.04 18.50
C ALA A 580 22.32 36.98 19.56
N ALA A 581 21.48 37.47 20.49
CA ALA A 581 21.92 38.29 21.61
C ALA A 581 22.87 37.54 22.55
N TRP A 582 22.56 36.28 22.86
CA TRP A 582 23.44 35.41 23.64
C TRP A 582 24.80 35.20 22.94
N ALA A 583 24.80 34.83 21.66
CA ALA A 583 26.02 34.60 20.90
C ALA A 583 26.94 35.83 20.85
N LEU A 584 26.38 37.03 20.67
CA LEU A 584 27.13 38.29 20.73
C LEU A 584 27.75 38.54 22.12
N SER A 585 27.09 38.10 23.19
CA SER A 585 27.62 38.21 24.55
C SER A 585 28.76 37.22 24.82
N GLU A 586 28.75 36.04 24.19
CA GLU A 586 29.85 35.06 24.27
C GLU A 586 31.08 35.49 23.46
N ILE A 587 30.88 36.21 22.35
CA ILE A 587 31.96 36.82 21.54
C ILE A 587 32.60 38.00 22.27
N HIS A 588 31.81 38.77 23.03
CA HIS A 588 32.25 39.94 23.80
C HIS A 588 31.99 39.77 25.31
N PRO A 589 32.67 38.82 25.98
CA PRO A 589 32.49 38.60 27.40
C PRO A 589 32.97 39.83 28.19
N LEU A 590 32.14 40.28 29.14
CA LEU A 590 32.33 41.50 29.94
C LEU A 590 33.58 41.48 30.84
#